data_AF-A0A8C1H3A7-F1
#
_entry.id   AF-A0A8C1H3A7-F1
#
_cell.length_a   1.000
_cell.length_b   1.000
_cell.length_c   1.000
_cell.angle_alpha   90.00
_cell.angle_beta   90.00
_cell.angle_gamma   90.00
#
_symmetry.space_group_name_H-M   'P 1'
#
loop_
_entity.id
_entity.type
_entity.pdbx_description
1 polymer ?
#
loop_
_entity_poly.entity_id
_entity_poly.type
_entity_poly.pdbx_seq_one_letter_code
_entity_poly.pdbx_strand_id
1 'polypeptide(L)'
;MAGNFWQSSHYLQWVLDKQDLMKERQKDLKFLTEEEYWKLQIFFANVIQALGEHLKLRQQVIATATVYFKRFYARYSLKSIDPVLMAPTCVFLASKVEKTSQTLIWLVGECELYQMALLLQSKLLVSY
;
A
#
# COMPACT_ATOMS: atom_id res chain seq x y z
N MET A 1 -4.36 -21.63 -1.59
CA MET A 1 -3.69 -22.10 -2.83
C MET A 1 -2.18 -22.18 -2.62
N ALA A 2 -1.69 -22.96 -1.66
CA ALA A 2 -0.26 -22.97 -1.30
C ALA A 2 0.62 -23.83 -2.25
N GLY A 3 0.02 -24.72 -3.06
CA GLY A 3 0.75 -25.64 -3.94
C GLY A 3 0.85 -25.23 -5.41
N ASN A 4 0.12 -24.21 -5.86
CA ASN A 4 0.00 -23.87 -7.30
C ASN A 4 0.71 -22.55 -7.65
N PHE A 5 1.90 -22.31 -7.10
CA PHE A 5 2.63 -21.07 -7.36
C PHE A 5 2.91 -20.86 -8.86
N TRP A 6 3.44 -21.88 -9.54
CA TRP A 6 3.83 -21.83 -10.96
C TRP A 6 2.66 -21.58 -11.93
N GLN A 7 1.44 -21.92 -11.51
CA GLN A 7 0.21 -21.71 -12.30
C GLN A 7 -0.59 -20.49 -11.83
N SER A 8 -0.13 -19.81 -10.77
CA SER A 8 -0.86 -18.68 -10.19
C SER A 8 -0.69 -17.42 -11.02
N SER A 9 -1.70 -16.54 -10.96
CA SER A 9 -1.60 -15.19 -11.53
C SER A 9 -0.44 -14.38 -10.92
N HIS A 10 -0.04 -14.69 -9.67
CA HIS A 10 1.14 -14.10 -9.06
C HIS A 10 2.39 -14.36 -9.88
N TYR A 11 2.64 -15.62 -10.26
CA TYR A 11 3.82 -15.99 -11.02
C TYR A 11 3.73 -15.48 -12.46
N LEU A 12 2.59 -15.67 -13.10
CA LEU A 12 2.42 -15.38 -14.53
C LEU A 12 2.35 -13.88 -14.87
N GLN A 13 1.91 -13.03 -13.95
CA GLN A 13 1.67 -11.60 -14.25
C GLN A 13 2.42 -10.61 -13.34
N TRP A 14 2.80 -11.04 -12.14
CA TRP A 14 3.34 -10.14 -11.10
C TRP A 14 4.80 -10.42 -10.74
N VAL A 15 5.43 -11.40 -11.38
CA VAL A 15 6.89 -11.50 -11.43
C VAL A 15 7.35 -10.60 -12.56
N LEU A 16 7.71 -9.37 -12.21
CA LEU A 16 8.08 -8.33 -13.16
C LEU A 16 9.59 -8.33 -13.38
N ASP A 17 10.00 -8.09 -14.62
CA ASP A 17 11.41 -7.88 -14.94
C ASP A 17 11.91 -6.56 -14.38
N LYS A 18 13.14 -6.60 -13.84
CA LYS A 18 13.79 -5.43 -13.24
C LYS A 18 13.92 -4.29 -14.26
N GLN A 19 14.17 -4.60 -15.53
CA GLN A 19 14.33 -3.58 -16.57
C GLN A 19 13.03 -2.81 -16.83
N ASP A 20 11.90 -3.51 -16.93
CA ASP A 20 10.61 -2.87 -17.15
C ASP A 20 10.13 -2.07 -15.94
N LEU A 21 10.43 -2.57 -14.73
CA LEU A 21 10.18 -1.82 -13.50
C LEU A 21 10.96 -0.49 -13.47
N MET A 22 12.22 -0.50 -13.92
CA MET A 22 13.04 0.73 -13.97
C MET A 22 12.53 1.71 -15.03
N LYS A 23 12.05 1.21 -16.19
CA LYS A 23 11.42 2.07 -17.21
C LYS A 23 10.22 2.83 -16.68
N GLU A 24 9.34 2.15 -15.95
CA GLU A 24 8.16 2.78 -15.33
C GLU A 24 8.56 3.78 -14.23
N ARG A 25 9.56 3.43 -13.41
CA ARG A 25 10.10 4.31 -12.37
C ARG A 25 10.76 5.58 -12.92
N GLN A 26 11.24 5.56 -14.17
CA GLN A 26 11.84 6.74 -14.82
C GLN A 26 10.90 7.94 -14.86
N LYS A 27 9.58 7.72 -14.81
CA LYS A 27 8.56 8.78 -14.75
C LYS A 27 8.66 9.57 -13.43
N ASP A 28 8.89 8.88 -12.32
CA ASP A 28 8.99 9.46 -10.98
C ASP A 28 10.40 9.97 -10.66
N LEU A 29 11.42 9.36 -11.25
CA LEU A 29 12.83 9.76 -11.11
C LEU A 29 13.14 11.15 -11.67
N LYS A 30 12.21 11.75 -12.42
CA LYS A 30 12.30 13.16 -12.84
C LYS A 30 12.06 14.14 -11.69
N PHE A 31 11.39 13.69 -10.62
CA PHE A 31 11.00 14.53 -9.49
C PHE A 31 11.68 14.10 -8.18
N LEU A 32 12.05 12.83 -8.07
CA LEU A 32 12.65 12.23 -6.89
C LEU A 32 13.97 11.57 -7.27
N THR A 33 14.96 11.64 -6.39
CA THR A 33 16.17 10.82 -6.54
C THR A 33 15.86 9.34 -6.31
N GLU A 34 16.69 8.44 -6.85
CA GLU A 34 16.58 7.01 -6.55
C GLU A 34 16.61 6.77 -5.03
N GLU A 35 17.38 7.60 -4.32
CA GLU A 35 17.50 7.52 -2.86
C GLU A 35 16.19 7.82 -2.12
N GLU A 36 15.53 8.90 -2.49
CA GLU A 36 14.26 9.28 -1.89
C GLU A 36 13.17 8.27 -2.22
N TYR A 37 13.20 7.69 -3.42
CA TYR A 37 12.25 6.67 -3.83
C TYR A 37 12.32 5.42 -2.94
N TRP A 38 13.52 4.89 -2.66
CA TRP A 38 13.64 3.71 -1.78
C TRP A 38 13.28 4.05 -0.32
N LYS A 39 13.65 5.24 0.16
CA LYS A 39 13.27 5.72 1.50
C LYS A 39 11.75 5.81 1.63
N LEU A 40 11.05 6.34 0.62
CA LEU A 40 9.58 6.39 0.58
C LEU A 40 8.97 4.99 0.62
N GLN A 41 9.50 4.04 -0.16
CA GLN A 41 9.00 2.67 -0.15
C GLN A 41 9.15 1.99 1.22
N ILE A 42 10.27 2.23 1.93
CA ILE A 42 10.46 1.73 3.30
C ILE A 42 9.51 2.42 4.27
N PHE A 43 9.37 3.75 4.17
CA PHE A 43 8.48 4.52 5.02
C PHE A 43 7.04 3.99 4.93
N PHE A 44 6.50 3.80 3.72
CA PHE A 44 5.14 3.27 3.56
C PHE A 44 5.01 1.81 3.96
N ALA A 45 6.05 0.99 3.80
CA ALA A 45 6.03 -0.37 4.35
C ALA A 45 5.90 -0.36 5.89
N ASN A 46 6.63 0.54 6.57
CA ASN A 46 6.53 0.71 8.01
C ASN A 46 5.15 1.25 8.44
N VAL A 47 4.56 2.17 7.67
CA VAL A 47 3.20 2.67 7.92
C VAL A 47 2.18 1.53 7.82
N ILE A 48 2.25 0.70 6.78
CA ILE A 48 1.35 -0.46 6.61
C ILE A 48 1.54 -1.47 7.74
N GLN A 49 2.78 -1.71 8.16
CA GLN A 49 3.10 -2.58 9.30
C GLN A 49 2.49 -2.04 10.60
N ALA A 50 2.69 -0.76 10.91
CA ALA A 50 2.15 -0.12 12.11
C ALA A 50 0.61 -0.10 12.11
N LEU A 51 -0.02 0.17 10.96
CA LEU A 51 -1.49 0.07 10.81
C LEU A 51 -1.98 -1.36 11.07
N GLY A 52 -1.27 -2.35 10.53
CA GLY A 52 -1.59 -3.76 10.74
C GLY A 52 -1.47 -4.20 12.18
N GLU A 53 -0.44 -3.74 12.89
CA GLU A 53 -0.23 -4.00 14.32
C GLU A 53 -1.31 -3.34 15.18
N HIS A 54 -1.67 -2.09 14.89
CA HIS A 54 -2.76 -1.38 15.56
C HIS A 54 -4.09 -2.12 15.44
N LEU A 55 -4.37 -2.63 14.24
CA LEU A 55 -5.57 -3.41 13.93
C LEU A 55 -5.48 -4.89 14.36
N LYS A 56 -4.36 -5.30 14.98
CA LYS A 56 -4.07 -6.68 15.41
C LYS A 56 -4.24 -7.71 14.29
N LEU A 57 -3.87 -7.33 13.06
CA LEU A 57 -3.93 -8.20 11.89
C LEU A 57 -2.79 -9.23 11.91
N ARG A 58 -3.02 -10.38 11.28
CA ARG A 58 -1.97 -11.38 11.06
C ARG A 58 -0.94 -10.85 10.08
N GLN A 59 0.32 -11.24 10.26
CA GLN A 59 1.42 -10.84 9.37
C GLN A 59 1.18 -11.20 7.90
N GLN A 60 0.41 -12.26 7.61
CA GLN A 60 0.00 -12.63 6.24
C GLN A 60 -0.86 -11.54 5.57
N VAL A 61 -1.75 -10.89 6.33
CA VAL A 61 -2.59 -9.77 5.84
C VAL A 61 -1.72 -8.53 5.58
N ILE A 62 -0.78 -8.25 6.47
CA ILE A 62 0.15 -7.11 6.34
C ILE A 62 1.07 -7.30 5.13
N ALA A 63 1.59 -8.53 4.94
CA ALA A 63 2.42 -8.88 3.80
C ALA A 63 1.65 -8.74 2.48
N THR A 64 0.40 -9.22 2.41
CA THR A 64 -0.44 -9.08 1.22
C THR A 64 -0.77 -7.61 0.92
N ALA A 65 -1.09 -6.81 1.94
CA ALA A 65 -1.30 -5.37 1.79
C ALA A 65 -0.04 -4.65 1.25
N THR A 66 1.14 -4.99 1.79
CA THR A 66 2.42 -4.44 1.32
C THR A 66 2.71 -4.81 -0.13
N VAL A 67 2.39 -6.04 -0.53
CA VAL A 67 2.53 -6.49 -1.92
C VAL A 67 1.57 -5.72 -2.84
N TYR A 68 0.32 -5.46 -2.43
CA TYR A 68 -0.60 -4.64 -3.21
C TYR A 68 -0.11 -3.21 -3.40
N PHE A 69 0.42 -2.60 -2.34
CA PHE A 69 1.02 -1.27 -2.42
C PHE A 69 2.19 -1.22 -3.41
N LYS A 70 3.14 -2.16 -3.28
CA LYS A 70 4.31 -2.24 -4.18
C LYS A 70 3.90 -2.50 -5.62
N ARG A 71 2.89 -3.35 -5.85
CA ARG A 71 2.37 -3.65 -7.19
C ARG A 71 1.70 -2.45 -7.86
N PHE A 72 1.01 -1.64 -7.08
CA PHE A 72 0.39 -0.41 -7.59
C PHE A 72 1.45 0.57 -8.08
N TYR A 73 2.43 0.91 -7.23
CA TYR A 73 3.52 1.83 -7.59
C TYR A 73 4.59 1.23 -8.52
N ALA A 74 4.54 -0.07 -8.80
CA ALA A 74 5.35 -0.69 -9.84
C ALA A 74 4.87 -0.34 -11.26
N ARG A 75 3.58 -0.02 -11.42
CA ARG A 75 2.96 0.29 -12.72
C ARG A 75 2.47 1.73 -12.84
N TYR A 76 2.14 2.36 -11.71
CA TYR A 76 1.62 3.72 -11.67
C TYR A 76 2.61 4.65 -10.99
N SER A 77 2.67 5.88 -11.48
CA SER A 77 3.44 6.97 -10.86
C SER A 77 2.89 7.31 -9.47
N LEU A 78 3.78 7.71 -8.57
CA LEU A 78 3.45 8.24 -7.24
C LEU A 78 2.47 9.43 -7.26
N LYS A 79 2.31 10.11 -8.39
CA LYS A 79 1.38 11.25 -8.55
C LYS A 79 -0.06 10.85 -8.87
N SER A 80 -0.30 9.58 -9.21
CA SER A 80 -1.63 9.14 -9.63
C SER A 80 -2.64 9.10 -8.48
N ILE A 81 -2.21 8.57 -7.33
CA ILE A 81 -3.00 8.46 -6.10
C ILE A 81 -2.06 8.77 -4.95
N ASP A 82 -2.56 9.53 -3.96
CA ASP A 82 -1.79 9.83 -2.77
C ASP A 82 -1.44 8.53 -2.01
N PRO A 83 -0.15 8.26 -1.74
CA PRO A 83 0.27 7.03 -1.06
C PRO A 83 -0.26 6.91 0.36
N VAL A 84 -0.62 8.05 0.97
CA VAL A 84 -1.28 8.10 2.28
C VAL A 84 -2.69 7.53 2.23
N LEU A 85 -3.42 7.71 1.13
CA LEU A 85 -4.74 7.11 0.91
C LEU A 85 -4.62 5.63 0.47
N MET A 86 -3.58 5.32 -0.31
CA MET A 86 -3.38 3.98 -0.83
C MET A 86 -3.04 2.96 0.26
N ALA A 87 -2.25 3.35 1.27
CA ALA A 87 -1.84 2.46 2.37
C ALA A 87 -3.03 1.82 3.14
N PRO A 88 -4.00 2.57 3.70
CA PRO A 88 -5.16 1.98 4.37
C PRO A 88 -6.07 1.23 3.40
N THR A 89 -6.19 1.68 2.15
CA THR A 89 -6.96 0.99 1.10
C THR A 89 -6.41 -0.42 0.83
N CYS A 90 -5.09 -0.56 0.77
CA CYS A 90 -4.43 -1.86 0.62
C CYS A 90 -4.68 -2.79 1.82
N VAL A 91 -4.64 -2.25 3.04
CA VAL A 91 -4.91 -3.00 4.29
C VAL A 91 -6.37 -3.47 4.34
N PHE A 92 -7.30 -2.60 3.95
CA PHE A 92 -8.72 -2.92 3.84
C PHE A 92 -8.97 -4.04 2.84
N LEU A 93 -8.41 -3.93 1.64
CA LEU A 93 -8.55 -4.94 0.58
C LEU A 93 -7.95 -6.28 1.00
N ALA A 94 -6.75 -6.27 1.60
CA ALA A 94 -6.10 -7.48 2.12
C ALA A 94 -6.95 -8.17 3.21
N SER A 95 -7.48 -7.41 4.16
CA SER A 95 -8.38 -7.93 5.21
C SER A 95 -9.62 -8.60 4.62
N LYS A 96 -10.19 -8.03 3.55
CA LYS A 96 -11.33 -8.63 2.85
C LYS A 96 -10.97 -9.96 2.17
N VAL A 97 -9.80 -10.06 1.55
CA VAL A 97 -9.34 -11.28 0.85
C VAL A 97 -9.06 -12.43 1.83
N GLU A 98 -8.49 -12.12 2.99
CA GLU A 98 -8.17 -13.10 4.05
C GLU A 98 -9.40 -13.47 4.92
N LYS A 99 -10.59 -12.94 4.60
CA LYS A 99 -11.86 -13.18 5.31
C LYS A 99 -11.78 -12.95 6.83
N THR A 100 -11.01 -11.95 7.28
CA THR A 100 -11.01 -11.51 8.68
C THR A 100 -12.32 -10.75 8.98
N SER A 101 -13.39 -11.51 9.24
CA SER A 101 -14.77 -11.01 9.33
C SER A 101 -15.02 -10.05 10.50
N GLN A 102 -14.19 -10.08 11.55
CA GLN A 102 -14.35 -9.25 12.74
C GLN A 102 -13.73 -7.85 12.61
N THR A 103 -12.78 -7.61 11.68
CA THR A 103 -12.08 -6.32 11.55
C THR A 103 -12.73 -5.37 10.54
N LEU A 104 -13.59 -5.88 9.65
CA LEU A 104 -14.27 -5.10 8.60
C LEU A 104 -15.26 -4.07 9.15
N ILE A 105 -15.92 -4.34 10.28
CA ILE A 105 -16.89 -3.42 10.91
C ILE A 105 -16.15 -2.26 11.60
N TRP A 106 -15.01 -2.55 12.25
CA TRP A 106 -14.17 -1.53 12.89
C TRP A 106 -13.42 -0.68 11.88
N LEU A 107 -12.91 -1.27 10.79
CA LEU A 107 -12.25 -0.54 9.71
C LEU A 107 -13.18 0.38 8.93
N VAL A 108 -14.46 0.04 8.74
CA VAL A 108 -15.40 0.96 8.09
C VAL A 108 -15.74 2.14 9.00
N GLY A 109 -15.89 1.92 10.31
CA GLY A 109 -16.07 3.00 11.28
C GLY A 109 -14.83 3.89 11.49
N GLU A 110 -13.63 3.31 11.51
CA GLU A 110 -12.38 4.05 11.62
C GLU A 110 -11.91 4.65 10.29
N CYS A 111 -12.18 4.05 9.12
CA CYS A 111 -11.82 4.66 7.83
C CYS A 111 -12.55 5.99 7.61
N GLU A 112 -13.82 6.12 8.02
CA GLU A 112 -14.51 7.41 7.94
C GLU A 112 -13.87 8.45 8.88
N LEU A 113 -13.44 8.04 10.09
CA LEU A 113 -12.72 8.91 11.02
C LEU A 113 -11.28 9.23 10.58
N TYR A 114 -10.57 8.31 9.91
CA TYR A 114 -9.22 8.53 9.40
C TYR A 114 -9.22 9.39 8.13
N GLN A 115 -10.23 9.24 7.25
CA GLN A 115 -10.44 10.15 6.12
C GLN A 115 -10.73 11.58 6.63
N MET A 116 -11.47 11.72 7.74
CA MET A 116 -11.70 13.00 8.41
C MET A 116 -10.46 13.51 9.18
N ALA A 117 -9.69 12.65 9.83
CA ALA A 117 -8.48 13.02 10.57
C ALA A 117 -7.34 13.47 9.65
N LEU A 118 -7.18 12.84 8.49
CA LEU A 118 -6.24 13.27 7.45
C LEU A 118 -6.67 14.55 6.73
N LEU A 119 -7.98 14.75 6.53
CA LEU A 119 -8.54 16.05 6.11
C LEU A 119 -8.37 17.15 7.16
N LEU A 120 -8.38 16.81 8.44
CA LEU A 120 -8.10 17.74 9.55
C LEU A 120 -6.62 18.07 9.67
N GLN A 121 -5.71 17.12 9.45
CA GLN A 121 -4.27 17.40 9.40
C GLN A 121 -3.87 18.21 8.16
N SER A 122 -4.51 18.02 7.00
CA SER A 122 -4.26 18.85 5.81
C SER A 122 -4.80 20.28 5.93
N LYS A 123 -5.87 20.52 6.70
CA LYS A 123 -6.34 21.88 7.02
C LYS A 123 -5.48 22.61 8.06
N LEU A 124 -4.84 21.89 8.98
CA LEU A 124 -3.97 22.48 10.00
C LEU A 124 -2.59 22.93 9.46
N LEU A 125 -2.10 22.33 8.38
CA LEU A 125 -0.84 22.73 7.74
C LEU A 125 -0.95 23.88 6.73
N VAL A 126 -2.16 24.38 6.45
CA VAL A 126 -2.39 25.60 5.64
C VAL A 126 -2.59 26.84 6.54
N SER A 127 -2.52 26.68 7.86
CA SER A 127 -2.73 27.77 8.84
C SER A 127 -1.45 28.20 9.57
N TYR A 128 -0.26 27.85 9.08
CA TYR A 128 1.03 28.38 9.52
C TYR A 128 1.88 28.82 8.34
#